data_AF-A0A1X7NEM7-F1
#
_entry.id   AF-A0A1X7NEM7-F1
#
_cell.length_a   1.000
_cell.length_b   1.000
_cell.length_c   1.000
_cell.angle_alpha   90.00
_cell.angle_beta   90.00
_cell.angle_gamma   90.00
#
_symmetry.space_group_name_H-M   'P 1'
#
loop_
_entity.id
_entity.type
_entity.pdbx_description
1 polymer ?
#
loop_
_entity_poly.entity_id
_entity_poly.type
_entity_poly.pdbx_seq_one_letter_code
_entity_poly.pdbx_strand_id
1 'polypeptide(L)'
;MSGLPGEILVGGRGGEGEALVLDAPISFWGGVDPKTGRIADVRHPQHGDCIADKVLFLPGTIGSSSASAVLLELVHNGHAPAAIVMHEPDAILLLGLIVAKEMGWETPVAVRMDRTHFASFRDTLAKVDAGGTASRLDTGSEKPASPR
;
A
#
# COMPACT_ATOMS: atom_id res chain seq x y z
N MET A 1 14.62 16.33 2.24
CA MET A 1 13.58 15.37 1.84
C MET A 1 12.39 16.13 1.29
N SER A 2 12.15 16.10 -0.03
CA SER A 2 10.95 16.71 -0.62
C SER A 2 9.84 15.66 -0.66
N GLY A 3 8.76 15.88 0.09
CA GLY A 3 7.56 15.07 -0.02
C GLY A 3 6.80 15.36 -1.31
N LEU A 4 6.13 14.35 -1.85
CA LEU A 4 5.23 14.44 -2.99
C LEU A 4 3.79 14.43 -2.47
N PRO A 5 3.00 15.49 -2.71
CA PRO A 5 1.62 15.54 -2.25
C PRO A 5 0.77 14.54 -3.05
N GLY A 6 -0.07 13.78 -2.34
CA GLY A 6 -1.15 12.98 -2.91
C GLY A 6 -2.52 13.56 -2.58
N GLU A 7 -3.52 13.27 -3.40
CA GLU A 7 -4.93 13.55 -3.09
C GLU A 7 -5.43 12.49 -2.11
N ILE A 8 -5.94 12.86 -0.94
CA ILE A 8 -6.49 11.90 0.01
C ILE A 8 -7.79 11.31 -0.55
N LEU A 9 -7.81 9.99 -0.73
CA LEU A 9 -9.00 9.24 -1.14
C LEU A 9 -9.79 8.76 0.09
N VAL A 10 -9.09 8.21 1.08
CA VAL A 10 -9.64 7.83 2.38
C VAL A 10 -8.65 8.26 3.46
N GLY A 11 -9.09 9.13 4.36
CA GLY A 11 -8.28 9.53 5.52
C GLY A 11 -8.13 8.37 6.51
N GLY A 12 -6.93 8.23 7.08
CA GLY A 12 -6.58 7.18 8.03
C GLY A 12 -5.27 7.50 8.74
N ARG A 13 -4.72 6.53 9.45
CA ARG A 13 -3.39 6.65 10.08
C ARG A 13 -2.32 6.72 8.97
N GLY A 14 -1.37 7.64 9.13
CA GLY A 14 -0.18 7.65 8.28
C GLY A 14 0.69 6.42 8.52
N GLY A 15 1.33 5.91 7.47
CA GLY A 15 2.12 4.68 7.52
C GLY A 15 3.53 4.86 7.00
N GLU A 16 4.44 4.03 7.49
CA GLU A 16 5.80 3.90 6.98
C GLU A 16 6.16 2.43 6.85
N GLY A 17 7.02 2.12 5.88
CA GLY A 17 7.46 0.76 5.60
C GLY A 17 8.21 0.68 4.28
N GLU A 18 8.64 -0.52 3.91
CA GLU A 18 9.20 -0.76 2.57
C GLU A 18 8.17 -0.40 1.50
N ALA A 19 8.62 0.31 0.47
CA ALA A 19 7.79 0.61 -0.68
C ALA A 19 7.59 -0.64 -1.53
N LEU A 20 6.34 -1.14 -1.60
CA LEU A 20 5.97 -2.21 -2.53
C LEU A 20 5.30 -1.60 -3.75
N VAL A 21 6.07 -1.44 -4.83
CA VAL A 21 5.60 -0.85 -6.08
C VAL A 21 5.21 -1.95 -7.08
N LEU A 22 3.90 -2.16 -7.26
CA LEU A 22 3.40 -3.19 -8.17
C LEU A 22 3.62 -2.78 -9.63
N ASP A 23 4.06 -3.74 -10.45
CA ASP A 23 4.32 -3.52 -11.88
C ASP A 23 3.04 -3.61 -12.72
N ALA A 24 2.03 -4.33 -12.24
CA ALA A 24 0.77 -4.57 -12.91
C ALA A 24 -0.42 -4.25 -12.00
N PRO A 25 -1.61 -3.99 -12.57
CA PRO A 25 -2.85 -4.01 -11.82
C PRO A 25 -3.09 -5.37 -11.16
N ILE A 26 -3.72 -5.37 -9.99
CA ILE A 26 -3.98 -6.59 -9.21
C ILE A 26 -5.47 -6.74 -8.88
N SER A 27 -5.98 -7.97 -8.89
CA SER A 27 -7.27 -8.28 -8.28
C SER A 27 -7.09 -8.62 -6.81
N PHE A 28 -7.77 -7.92 -5.90
CA PHE A 28 -7.76 -8.30 -4.49
C PHE A 28 -8.54 -9.61 -4.27
N TRP A 29 -9.61 -9.84 -5.03
CA TRP A 29 -10.34 -11.09 -4.97
C TRP A 29 -9.54 -12.24 -5.58
N GLY A 30 -9.00 -13.11 -4.73
CA GLY A 30 -8.20 -14.27 -5.13
C GLY A 30 -6.75 -13.95 -5.49
N GLY A 31 -6.39 -12.68 -5.72
CA GLY A 31 -5.01 -12.27 -5.95
C GLY A 31 -4.25 -11.83 -4.69
N VAL A 32 -4.94 -11.59 -3.58
CA VAL A 32 -4.34 -11.34 -2.27
C VAL A 32 -4.98 -12.27 -1.23
N ASP A 33 -4.16 -12.96 -0.43
CA ASP A 33 -4.63 -13.77 0.70
C ASP A 33 -4.89 -12.89 1.93
N PRO A 34 -6.16 -12.70 2.36
CA PRO A 34 -6.48 -11.86 3.50
C PRO A 34 -5.97 -12.39 4.85
N LYS A 35 -5.57 -13.67 4.93
CA LYS A 35 -5.04 -14.28 6.15
C LYS A 35 -3.54 -14.13 6.32
N THR A 36 -2.83 -13.71 5.27
CA THR A 36 -1.37 -13.56 5.32
C THR A 36 -0.87 -12.25 4.71
N GLY A 37 -1.71 -11.51 3.99
CA GLY A 37 -1.33 -10.33 3.22
C GLY A 37 -0.48 -10.65 1.98
N ARG A 38 -0.35 -11.91 1.57
CA ARG A 38 0.52 -12.28 0.43
C ARG A 38 -0.22 -12.12 -0.90
N ILE A 39 0.51 -11.69 -1.92
CA ILE A 39 0.05 -11.73 -3.30
C ILE A 39 0.02 -13.19 -3.75
N ALA A 40 -1.19 -13.73 -3.86
CA ALA A 40 -1.46 -15.13 -4.17
C ALA A 40 -1.62 -15.41 -5.67
N ASP A 41 -1.83 -14.37 -6.49
CA ASP A 41 -1.90 -14.54 -7.94
C ASP A 41 -0.52 -14.91 -8.51
N VAL A 42 -0.37 -16.18 -8.88
CA VAL A 42 0.85 -16.76 -9.46
C VAL A 42 1.30 -16.11 -10.78
N ARG A 43 0.43 -15.33 -11.42
CA ARG A 43 0.71 -14.62 -12.67
C ARG A 43 1.15 -13.18 -12.44
N HIS A 44 0.98 -12.66 -11.23
CA HIS A 44 1.36 -11.29 -10.90
C HIS A 44 2.88 -11.17 -10.79
N PRO A 45 3.52 -10.09 -11.29
CA PRO A 45 4.99 -9.94 -11.21
C PRO A 45 5.55 -9.98 -9.78
N GLN A 46 4.79 -9.46 -8.82
CA GLN A 46 5.09 -9.50 -7.38
C GLN A 46 4.50 -10.72 -6.65
N HIS A 47 4.23 -11.83 -7.35
CA HIS A 47 3.71 -13.05 -6.71
C HIS A 47 4.61 -13.50 -5.54
N GLY A 48 3.99 -13.78 -4.39
CA GLY A 48 4.67 -14.20 -3.17
C GLY A 48 5.07 -13.06 -2.23
N ASP A 49 5.12 -11.82 -2.70
CA ASP A 49 5.36 -10.65 -1.85
C ASP A 49 4.21 -10.43 -0.86
N CYS A 50 4.52 -9.86 0.31
CA CYS A 50 3.52 -9.52 1.32
C CYS A 50 3.23 -8.03 1.30
N ILE A 51 1.95 -7.63 1.31
CA ILE A 51 1.54 -6.23 1.34
C ILE A 51 1.46 -5.67 2.77
N ALA A 52 1.37 -6.53 3.78
CA ALA A 52 1.23 -6.12 5.18
C ALA A 52 2.39 -5.23 5.62
N ASP A 53 2.07 -4.16 6.34
CA ASP A 53 3.02 -3.17 6.86
C ASP A 53 3.89 -2.45 5.81
N LYS A 54 3.62 -2.66 4.51
CA LYS A 54 4.30 -1.96 3.42
C LYS A 54 3.55 -0.70 3.01
N VAL A 55 4.27 0.25 2.39
CA VAL A 55 3.61 1.31 1.63
C VAL A 55 3.34 0.76 0.23
N LEU A 56 2.08 0.41 -0.03
CA LEU A 56 1.66 -0.27 -1.24
C LEU A 56 1.33 0.73 -2.34
N PHE A 57 2.07 0.71 -3.45
CA PHE A 57 1.80 1.51 -4.64
C PHE A 57 1.10 0.65 -5.70
N LEU A 58 -0.17 0.97 -5.96
CA LEU A 58 -1.08 0.28 -6.88
C LEU A 58 -1.22 1.08 -8.18
N PRO A 59 -0.78 0.55 -9.35
CA PRO A 59 -1.01 1.23 -10.63
C PRO A 59 -2.48 1.17 -11.04
N GLY A 60 -3.24 0.19 -10.55
CA GLY A 60 -4.67 0.00 -10.77
C GLY A 60 -5.14 -1.32 -10.16
N THR A 61 -6.43 -1.63 -10.32
CA THR A 61 -7.06 -2.86 -9.82
C THR A 61 -7.72 -3.65 -10.96
N ILE A 62 -7.99 -4.94 -10.75
CA ILE A 62 -8.70 -5.80 -11.71
C ILE A 62 -9.93 -6.42 -11.03
N GLY A 63 -11.11 -6.30 -11.66
CA GLY A 63 -12.37 -6.79 -11.09
C GLY A 63 -12.82 -5.92 -9.91
N SER A 64 -14.06 -6.10 -9.44
CA SER A 64 -14.69 -5.01 -8.68
C SER A 64 -15.51 -5.43 -7.46
N SER A 65 -16.56 -6.26 -7.54
CA SER A 65 -17.55 -6.32 -6.45
C SER A 65 -17.07 -6.85 -5.09
N SER A 66 -16.10 -7.77 -5.05
CA SER A 66 -15.67 -8.44 -3.80
C SER A 66 -14.34 -7.91 -3.23
N ALA A 67 -13.71 -6.94 -3.88
CA ALA A 67 -12.42 -6.40 -3.44
C ALA A 67 -12.52 -5.68 -2.07
N SER A 68 -13.65 -5.03 -1.79
CA SER A 68 -13.94 -4.38 -0.51
C SER A 68 -13.88 -5.34 0.67
N ALA A 69 -14.47 -6.53 0.53
CA ALA A 69 -14.50 -7.56 1.58
C ALA A 69 -13.08 -8.05 1.90
N VAL A 70 -12.25 -8.27 0.88
CA VAL A 70 -10.85 -8.69 1.08
C VAL A 70 -10.05 -7.61 1.79
N LEU A 71 -10.19 -6.34 1.41
CA LEU A 71 -9.48 -5.26 2.11
C LEU A 71 -9.97 -5.08 3.55
N LEU A 72 -11.27 -5.23 3.80
CA LEU A 72 -11.83 -5.24 5.16
C LEU A 72 -11.24 -6.37 6.00
N GLU A 73 -11.15 -7.59 5.46
CA GLU A 73 -10.53 -8.74 6.12
C GLU A 73 -9.04 -8.51 6.40
N LEU A 74 -8.30 -7.92 5.45
CA LEU A 74 -6.89 -7.56 5.66
C LEU A 74 -6.72 -6.59 6.83
N VAL A 75 -7.59 -5.57 6.94
CA VAL A 75 -7.59 -4.67 8.10
C VAL A 75 -7.92 -5.44 9.38
N HIS A 76 -8.99 -6.23 9.37
CA HIS A 76 -9.43 -6.99 10.54
C HIS A 76 -8.36 -7.96 11.06
N ASN A 77 -7.64 -8.62 10.15
CA ASN A 77 -6.62 -9.60 10.47
C ASN A 77 -5.25 -8.98 10.78
N GLY A 78 -5.09 -7.65 10.69
CA GLY A 78 -3.80 -6.99 10.91
C GLY A 78 -2.78 -7.24 9.78
N HIS A 79 -3.27 -7.38 8.55
CA HIS A 79 -2.46 -7.62 7.35
C HIS A 79 -2.64 -6.53 6.28
N ALA A 80 -3.26 -5.42 6.64
CA ALA A 80 -3.37 -4.27 5.76
C ALA A 80 -1.98 -3.64 5.49
N PRO A 81 -1.80 -2.98 4.33
CA PRO A 81 -0.66 -2.11 4.11
C PRO A 81 -0.58 -1.00 5.16
N ALA A 82 0.62 -0.50 5.42
CA ALA A 82 0.83 0.67 6.28
C ALA A 82 0.19 1.94 5.65
N ALA A 83 0.25 2.06 4.32
CA ALA A 83 -0.42 3.07 3.54
C ALA A 83 -0.70 2.56 2.12
N ILE A 84 -1.74 3.09 1.47
CA ILE A 84 -2.11 2.73 0.10
C ILE A 84 -1.96 3.96 -0.81
N VAL A 85 -1.18 3.82 -1.89
CA VAL A 85 -0.99 4.84 -2.91
C VAL A 85 -1.54 4.30 -4.22
N MET A 86 -2.51 4.98 -4.84
CA MET A 86 -3.19 4.52 -6.05
C MET A 86 -3.00 5.49 -7.21
N HIS A 87 -2.71 4.99 -8.41
CA HIS A 87 -2.76 5.82 -9.60
C HIS A 87 -4.19 5.99 -10.11
N GLU A 88 -4.86 4.85 -10.29
CA GLU A 88 -6.27 4.76 -10.64
C GLU A 88 -7.07 4.44 -9.38
N PRO A 89 -7.81 5.41 -8.80
CA PRO A 89 -8.64 5.15 -7.63
C PRO A 89 -9.72 4.12 -7.92
N ASP A 90 -9.93 3.21 -6.97
CA ASP A 90 -11.00 2.21 -7.02
C ASP A 90 -11.93 2.41 -5.81
N ALA A 91 -13.10 2.99 -6.04
CA ALA A 91 -14.08 3.24 -4.99
C ALA A 91 -14.58 1.97 -4.30
N ILE A 92 -14.57 0.83 -4.99
CA ILE A 92 -15.04 -0.43 -4.42
C ILE A 92 -13.97 -1.01 -3.51
N LEU A 93 -12.71 -1.06 -3.92
CA LEU A 93 -11.63 -1.46 -3.02
C LEU A 93 -11.63 -0.57 -1.75
N LEU A 94 -11.69 0.75 -1.93
CA LEU A 94 -11.65 1.72 -0.83
C LEU A 94 -12.85 1.64 0.12
N LEU A 95 -14.00 1.12 -0.32
CA LEU A 95 -15.14 0.85 0.54
C LEU A 95 -14.77 -0.07 1.71
N GLY A 96 -13.80 -0.97 1.55
CA GLY A 96 -13.29 -1.81 2.64
C GLY A 96 -12.70 -0.99 3.79
N LEU A 97 -11.95 0.08 3.50
CA LEU A 97 -11.43 0.98 4.53
C LEU A 97 -12.54 1.81 5.17
N ILE A 98 -13.51 2.27 4.39
CA ILE A 98 -14.63 3.05 4.92
C ILE A 98 -15.43 2.21 5.92
N VAL A 99 -15.78 0.97 5.56
CA VAL A 99 -16.50 0.05 6.45
C VAL A 99 -15.69 -0.26 7.70
N ALA A 100 -14.38 -0.51 7.57
CA ALA A 100 -13.50 -0.74 8.73
C ALA A 100 -13.53 0.44 9.72
N LYS A 101 -13.53 1.69 9.21
CA LYS A 101 -13.64 2.88 10.06
C LYS A 101 -14.99 2.96 10.78
N GLU A 102 -16.08 2.66 10.09
CA GLU A 102 -17.42 2.62 10.72
C GLU A 102 -17.52 1.51 11.79
N MET A 103 -16.72 0.45 11.68
CA MET A 103 -16.58 -0.58 12.72
C MET A 103 -15.66 -0.18 13.87
N GLY A 104 -15.09 1.03 13.85
CA GLY A 104 -14.18 1.55 14.88
C GLY A 104 -12.76 1.00 14.77
N TRP A 105 -12.37 0.42 13.63
CA TRP A 105 -11.02 -0.09 13.42
C TRP A 105 -10.09 0.99 12.88
N GLU A 106 -8.82 0.91 13.27
CA GLU A 106 -7.80 1.78 12.69
C GLU A 106 -7.51 1.33 11.25
N THR A 107 -7.45 2.28 10.33
CA THR A 107 -7.19 2.02 8.90
C THR A 107 -6.01 2.81 8.39
N PRO A 108 -5.26 2.30 7.40
CA PRO A 108 -4.26 3.09 6.72
C PRO A 108 -4.89 4.26 5.96
N VAL A 109 -4.09 5.30 5.72
CA VAL A 109 -4.42 6.34 4.74
C VAL A 109 -4.35 5.76 3.32
N ALA A 110 -5.30 6.14 2.48
CA ALA A 110 -5.27 5.88 1.04
C ALA A 110 -5.21 7.20 0.27
N VAL A 111 -4.25 7.32 -0.63
CA VAL A 111 -4.01 8.52 -1.44
C VAL A 111 -3.93 8.20 -2.92
N ARG A 112 -4.28 9.17 -3.76
CA ARG A 112 -4.04 9.14 -5.19
C ARG A 112 -2.72 9.85 -5.50
N MET A 113 -1.91 9.25 -6.36
CA MET A 113 -0.69 9.84 -6.88
C MET A 113 -0.44 9.38 -8.31
N ASP A 114 0.05 10.28 -9.17
CA ASP A 114 0.38 9.92 -10.54
C ASP A 114 1.49 8.84 -10.59
N ARG A 115 1.29 7.82 -11.44
CA ARG A 115 2.18 6.66 -11.55
C ARG A 115 3.62 7.04 -11.93
N THR A 116 3.83 8.18 -12.59
CA THR A 116 5.17 8.68 -12.93
C THR A 116 6.06 8.86 -11.70
N HIS A 117 5.48 9.05 -10.52
CA HIS A 117 6.23 9.17 -9.26
C HIS A 117 6.62 7.82 -8.64
N PHE A 118 5.94 6.73 -8.98
CA PHE A 118 6.05 5.45 -8.27
C PHE A 118 7.46 4.87 -8.35
N ALA A 119 8.09 4.96 -9.54
CA ALA A 119 9.42 4.44 -9.78
C ALA A 119 10.47 5.04 -8.82
N SER A 120 10.26 6.29 -8.38
CA SER A 120 11.20 6.96 -7.46
C SER A 120 11.25 6.34 -6.06
N PHE A 121 10.21 5.57 -5.67
CA PHE A 121 10.09 4.89 -4.38
C PHE A 121 10.62 3.45 -4.39
N ARG A 122 10.97 2.88 -5.54
CA ARG A 122 11.51 1.50 -5.60
C ARG A 122 12.77 1.37 -4.75
N ASP A 123 12.89 0.24 -4.05
CA ASP A 123 14.03 -0.08 -3.20
C ASP A 123 14.29 0.96 -2.09
N THR A 124 13.23 1.61 -1.62
CA THR A 124 13.29 2.59 -0.53
C THR A 124 12.34 2.22 0.62
N LEU A 125 12.63 2.79 1.80
CA LEU A 125 11.61 2.99 2.81
C LEU A 125 10.77 4.22 2.42
N ALA A 126 9.46 4.07 2.47
CA ALA A 126 8.51 5.14 2.18
C ALA A 126 7.69 5.45 3.42
N LYS A 127 7.22 6.69 3.48
CA LYS A 127 6.24 7.16 4.45
C LYS A 127 5.15 7.94 3.75
N VAL A 128 3.90 7.68 4.11
CA VAL A 128 2.74 8.51 3.75
C VAL A 128 2.14 9.03 5.05
N ASP A 129 2.18 10.34 5.25
CA ASP A 129 1.56 10.94 6.43
C ASP A 129 0.02 11.00 6.31
N ALA A 130 -0.65 11.31 7.42
CA ALA A 130 -2.12 11.43 7.45
C ALA A 130 -2.63 12.62 6.60
N GLY A 131 -1.75 13.57 6.24
CA GLY A 131 -2.03 14.67 5.31
C GLY A 131 -1.87 14.28 3.84
N GLY A 132 -1.53 13.02 3.56
CA GLY A 132 -1.42 12.44 2.23
C GLY A 132 -0.12 12.74 1.50
N THR A 133 0.91 13.24 2.20
CA THR A 133 2.23 13.47 1.58
C THR A 133 3.06 12.20 1.65
N ALA A 134 3.53 11.72 0.49
CA ALA A 134 4.45 10.59 0.40
C ALA A 134 5.91 11.08 0.36
N SER A 135 6.80 10.42 1.08
CA SER A 135 8.23 10.75 1.12
C SER A 135 9.09 9.50 1.22
N ARG A 136 10.31 9.60 0.71
CA ARG A 136 11.33 8.56 0.86
C ARG A 136 12.09 8.83 2.15
N LEU A 137 12.33 7.77 2.91
CA LEU A 137 13.15 7.81 4.12
C LEU A 137 14.55 7.37 3.74
N ASP A 138 15.54 8.17 4.13
CA ASP A 138 16.94 7.81 3.93
C ASP A 138 17.26 6.65 4.88
N THR A 139 17.47 5.45 4.34
CA THR A 139 18.17 4.40 5.07
C THR A 139 19.61 4.88 5.22
N GLY A 140 19.96 5.42 6.39
CA GLY A 140 21.33 5.81 6.70
C GLY A 140 22.28 4.69 6.30
N SER A 141 23.24 4.99 5.42
CA SER A 141 24.31 4.07 5.07
C SER A 141 25.14 3.76 6.32
N GLU A 142 24.83 2.68 7.03
CA GLU A 142 25.81 2.05 7.90
C GLU A 142 26.74 1.24 6.99
N LYS A 143 27.78 1.91 6.49
CA LYS A 143 28.91 1.27 5.82
C LYS A 143 29.58 0.37 6.87
N PRO A 144 29.65 -0.96 6.71
CA PRO A 144 30.40 -1.77 7.66
C PRO A 144 31.87 -1.32 7.60
N ALA A 145 32.40 -0.97 8.77
CA ALA A 145 33.81 -0.61 8.93
C ALA A 145 34.68 -1.76 8.42
N SER A 146 35.56 -1.48 7.45
CA SER A 146 36.58 -2.43 7.01
C SER A 146 37.47 -2.79 8.21
N PRO A 147 37.62 -4.08 8.56
CA PRO A 147 38.67 -4.47 9.48
C PRO A 147 40.03 -4.24 8.80
N ARG A 148 40.99 -3.74 9.60
CA ARG A 148 42.40 -3.58 9.22
C ARG A 148 43.11 -4.92 9.19
#